data_AF-A0A9Q3BTE3-F1
#
_entry.id   AF-A0A9Q3BTE3-F1
#
_cell.length_a   1.000
_cell.length_b   1.000
_cell.length_c   1.000
_cell.angle_alpha   90.00
_cell.angle_beta   90.00
_cell.angle_gamma   90.00
#
_symmetry.space_group_name_H-M   'P 1'
#
loop_
_entity.id
_entity.type
_entity.pdbx_description
1 polymer ?
#
loop_
_entity_poly.entity_id
_entity_poly.type
_entity_poly.pdbx_seq_one_letter_code
_entity_poly.pdbx_strand_id
1 'polypeptide(L)'
;MSQGGHSHGYCSVILEQHHIYLWIPKIIISDRDPKFTSEFWTNLYDILGTKIAFSTAYHPQTDGLAERMIQTMEDILRRFSAYGMKYKDHEGYTHDCVSLLPVVQLAYNTSQDPTTGKTPSLVEKGWNPLLPVDHMKKNLLTIHPTAKDFHEMWKRAFDTAAKCISEAKAYNKQRWDKSHVETDFKEGDQVLVSTLNFNNLKGPKKMRNSFVAPFTIIKLIGENTVEVKLTEEFSRKHPVFPVSLVKTYFQTEEDKLPSRNKNPTLPEIVEVKDSPGPVHKIIKARKIRIYGKDQRQYLVRFKSQKADKDRWLAEDAIRDGNLYLRRFRASRMTEKSHQ
;
A
#
# COMPACT_ATOMS: atom_id res chain seq x y z
N MET A 1 28.12 -3.62 -14.77
CA MET A 1 28.57 -2.77 -13.65
C MET A 1 28.17 -1.33 -13.93
N SER A 2 27.04 -0.86 -13.41
CA SER A 2 26.64 0.58 -13.33
C SER A 2 25.21 0.69 -12.75
N GLN A 3 24.96 0.09 -11.59
CA GLN A 3 23.71 0.32 -10.82
C GLN A 3 23.99 0.90 -9.42
N GLY A 4 25.26 0.95 -8.99
CA GLY A 4 25.64 1.40 -7.64
C GLY A 4 25.78 2.91 -7.44
N GLY A 5 25.75 3.72 -8.50
CA GLY A 5 25.95 5.18 -8.40
C GLY A 5 24.75 5.94 -7.82
N HIS A 6 23.53 5.48 -8.10
CA HIS A 6 22.33 6.17 -7.62
C HIS A 6 22.07 5.91 -6.14
N SER A 7 22.25 4.67 -5.66
CA SER A 7 22.00 4.33 -4.25
C SER A 7 22.94 5.07 -3.29
N HIS A 8 24.19 5.30 -3.67
CA HIS A 8 25.17 6.01 -2.86
C HIS A 8 24.83 7.50 -2.65
N GLY A 9 24.35 8.18 -3.70
CA GLY A 9 23.99 9.61 -3.60
C GLY A 9 22.72 9.88 -2.77
N TYR A 10 21.75 8.96 -2.76
CA TYR A 10 20.60 9.06 -1.84
C TYR A 10 21.00 8.72 -0.40
N CYS A 11 21.93 7.78 -0.23
CA CYS A 11 22.50 7.44 1.07
C CYS A 11 23.15 8.66 1.71
N SER A 12 23.95 9.43 0.97
CA SER A 12 24.57 10.65 1.50
C SER A 12 23.53 11.70 1.89
N VAL A 13 22.47 11.95 1.11
CA VAL A 13 21.45 12.95 1.48
C VAL A 13 20.65 12.54 2.72
N ILE A 14 20.27 11.26 2.85
CA ILE A 14 19.52 10.76 4.01
C ILE A 14 20.40 10.70 5.26
N LEU A 15 21.67 10.32 5.11
CA LEU A 15 22.66 10.29 6.18
C LEU A 15 23.09 11.69 6.63
N GLU A 16 23.36 12.60 5.69
CA GLU A 16 23.94 13.93 5.95
C GLU A 16 22.93 14.94 6.47
N GLN A 17 21.66 14.87 6.08
CA GLN A 17 20.79 16.02 6.32
C GLN A 17 19.97 15.99 7.61
N HIS A 18 19.37 14.89 8.10
CA HIS A 18 18.43 15.05 9.24
C HIS A 18 18.29 13.91 10.26
N HIS A 19 18.45 12.63 9.91
CA HIS A 19 18.05 11.58 10.85
C HIS A 19 19.21 10.94 11.60
N ILE A 20 20.26 10.47 10.92
CA ILE A 20 21.26 9.61 11.56
C ILE A 20 22.24 10.37 12.48
N TYR A 21 22.46 11.67 12.25
CA TYR A 21 23.31 12.48 13.14
C TYR A 21 22.65 12.82 14.49
N LEU A 22 21.33 12.70 14.62
CA LEU A 22 20.61 13.04 15.86
C LEU A 22 19.97 11.83 16.54
N TRP A 23 19.42 10.87 15.78
CA TRP A 23 18.74 9.68 16.33
C TRP A 23 18.50 8.58 15.28
N ILE A 24 18.67 7.32 15.68
CA ILE A 24 18.39 6.15 14.81
C ILE A 24 16.96 5.64 15.09
N PRO A 25 16.06 5.59 14.09
CA PRO A 25 14.71 5.07 14.28
C PRO A 25 14.72 3.55 14.51
N LYS A 26 13.87 3.06 15.42
CA LYS A 26 13.71 1.62 15.66
C LYS A 26 13.02 0.90 14.51
N ILE A 27 12.06 1.57 13.87
CA ILE A 27 11.27 1.03 12.77
C ILE A 27 11.12 2.12 11.72
N ILE A 28 11.38 1.80 10.45
CA ILE A 28 11.04 2.62 9.30
C ILE A 28 9.93 1.91 8.54
N ILE A 29 8.81 2.60 8.32
CA ILE A 29 7.75 2.10 7.46
C ILE A 29 7.95 2.73 6.08
N SER A 30 8.05 1.88 5.06
CA SER A 30 8.25 2.33 3.68
C SER A 30 7.43 1.49 2.72
N ASP A 31 7.17 2.03 1.53
CA ASP A 31 6.66 1.26 0.41
C ASP A 31 7.70 0.23 -0.09
N ARG A 32 7.29 -0.61 -1.03
CA ARG A 32 8.16 -1.61 -1.66
C ARG A 32 8.95 -1.04 -2.85
N ASP A 33 9.40 0.22 -2.77
CA ASP A 33 10.31 0.76 -3.78
C ASP A 33 11.60 -0.10 -3.82
N PRO A 34 12.06 -0.51 -5.01
CA PRO A 34 13.31 -1.26 -5.19
C PRO A 34 14.52 -0.70 -4.44
N LYS A 35 14.55 0.62 -4.18
CA LYS A 35 15.57 1.27 -3.36
C LYS A 35 15.58 0.68 -1.95
N PHE A 36 14.44 0.68 -1.25
CA PHE A 36 14.34 0.18 0.13
C PHE A 36 14.39 -1.36 0.23
N THR A 37 14.05 -2.08 -0.84
CA THR A 37 14.14 -3.55 -0.88
C THR A 37 15.49 -4.07 -1.38
N SER A 38 16.43 -3.19 -1.75
CA SER A 38 17.74 -3.62 -2.23
C SER A 38 18.60 -4.18 -1.09
N GLU A 39 19.46 -5.13 -1.43
CA GLU A 39 20.36 -5.79 -0.47
C GLU A 39 21.24 -4.79 0.30
N PHE A 40 21.66 -3.69 -0.36
CA PHE A 40 22.42 -2.63 0.29
C PHE A 40 21.62 -1.98 1.43
N TRP A 41 20.39 -1.55 1.17
CA TRP A 41 19.57 -0.83 2.15
C TRP A 41 19.10 -1.76 3.27
N THR A 42 18.76 -3.01 2.98
CA THR A 42 18.43 -3.99 4.03
C THR A 42 19.61 -4.23 4.96
N ASN A 43 20.80 -4.46 4.42
CA ASN A 43 22.00 -4.69 5.23
C ASN A 43 22.42 -3.44 6.01
N LEU A 44 22.29 -2.25 5.42
CA LEU A 44 22.61 -0.98 6.10
C LEU A 44 21.72 -0.79 7.35
N TYR A 45 20.41 -0.98 7.22
CA TYR A 45 19.50 -0.81 8.34
C TYR A 45 19.61 -1.94 9.38
N ASP A 46 19.96 -3.16 8.97
CA ASP A 46 20.28 -4.25 9.89
C ASP A 46 21.50 -3.90 10.76
N ILE A 47 22.56 -3.32 10.18
CA ILE A 47 23.73 -2.82 10.94
C ILE A 47 23.34 -1.71 11.92
N LEU A 48 22.44 -0.81 11.51
CA LEU A 48 21.95 0.29 12.34
C LEU A 48 20.94 -0.18 13.43
N GLY A 49 20.50 -1.44 13.40
CA GLY A 49 19.47 -1.95 14.31
C GLY A 49 18.07 -1.40 14.04
N THR A 50 17.84 -0.88 12.82
CA THR A 50 16.57 -0.33 12.37
C THR A 50 15.78 -1.40 11.60
N LYS A 51 14.57 -1.70 12.04
CA LYS A 51 13.70 -2.63 11.32
C LYS A 51 12.97 -1.91 10.17
N ILE A 52 13.15 -2.38 8.93
CA ILE A 52 12.34 -1.92 7.80
C ILE A 52 11.03 -2.72 7.77
N ALA A 53 9.90 -2.03 7.92
CA ALA A 53 8.57 -2.60 7.77
C ALA A 53 7.98 -2.14 6.43
N PHE A 54 7.86 -3.04 5.47
CA PHE A 54 7.23 -2.70 4.20
C PHE A 54 5.71 -2.62 4.34
N SER A 55 5.13 -1.49 3.90
CA SER A 55 3.69 -1.39 3.76
C SER A 55 3.21 -2.51 2.84
N THR A 56 2.12 -3.18 3.23
CA THR A 56 1.49 -4.13 2.31
C THR A 56 0.86 -3.30 1.19
N ALA A 57 0.81 -3.84 -0.03
CA ALA A 57 0.23 -3.19 -1.21
C ALA A 57 -1.26 -2.76 -1.06
N TYR A 58 -1.83 -2.94 0.13
CA TYR A 58 -3.24 -2.80 0.44
C TYR A 58 -3.50 -2.08 1.78
N HIS A 59 -2.50 -1.42 2.40
CA HIS A 59 -2.69 -0.61 3.60
C HIS A 59 -2.44 0.90 3.40
N PRO A 60 -3.35 1.59 2.68
CA PRO A 60 -3.24 3.03 2.43
C PRO A 60 -3.36 3.90 3.69
N GLN A 61 -3.71 3.32 4.85
CA GLN A 61 -3.77 4.07 6.10
C GLN A 61 -2.37 4.32 6.70
N THR A 62 -1.42 3.39 6.51
CA THR A 62 -0.06 3.55 7.00
C THR A 62 0.74 4.50 6.11
N ASP A 63 0.60 4.36 4.78
CA ASP A 63 1.23 5.27 3.82
C ASP A 63 0.47 6.61 3.68
N GLY A 64 -0.84 6.65 3.96
CA GLY A 64 -1.67 7.84 3.69
C GLY A 64 -1.34 9.06 4.54
N LEU A 65 -0.71 8.92 5.71
CA LEU A 65 -0.19 10.08 6.46
C LEU A 65 1.07 10.65 5.78
N ALA A 66 2.00 9.78 5.41
CA ALA A 66 3.22 10.17 4.70
C ALA A 66 2.89 10.74 3.31
N GLU A 67 1.99 10.11 2.55
CA GLU A 67 1.52 10.60 1.25
C GLU A 67 0.87 11.98 1.35
N ARG A 68 0.01 12.22 2.34
CA ARG A 68 -0.60 13.55 2.57
C ARG A 68 0.44 14.60 2.93
N MET A 69 1.42 14.23 3.75
CA MET A 69 2.54 15.12 4.08
C MET A 69 3.36 15.44 2.83
N ILE A 70 3.70 14.44 2.01
CA ILE A 70 4.45 14.60 0.76
C ILE A 70 3.69 15.52 -0.20
N GLN A 71 2.38 15.30 -0.41
CA GLN A 71 1.56 16.18 -1.26
C GLN A 71 1.57 17.64 -0.76
N THR A 72 1.50 17.84 0.56
CA THR A 72 1.58 19.18 1.14
C THR A 72 2.95 19.81 0.92
N MET A 73 4.03 19.04 1.08
CA MET A 73 5.39 19.50 0.80
C MET A 73 5.60 19.85 -0.67
N GLU A 74 5.10 19.02 -1.60
CA GLU A 74 5.16 19.29 -3.04
C GLU A 74 4.46 20.59 -3.41
N ASP A 75 3.28 20.85 -2.83
CA ASP A 75 2.54 22.10 -3.07
C ASP A 75 3.27 23.32 -2.49
N ILE A 76 3.87 23.20 -1.31
CA ILE A 76 4.72 24.25 -0.72
C ILE A 76 5.90 24.54 -1.65
N LEU A 77 6.64 23.51 -2.04
CA LEU A 77 7.81 23.65 -2.90
C LEU A 77 7.44 24.22 -4.27
N ARG A 78 6.30 23.82 -4.86
CA ARG A 78 5.85 24.34 -6.15
C ARG A 78 5.55 25.84 -6.09
N ARG A 79 4.85 26.30 -5.05
CA ARG A 79 4.55 27.72 -4.83
C ARG A 79 5.83 28.53 -4.55
N PHE A 80 6.71 27.96 -3.74
CA PHE A 80 7.96 28.62 -3.35
C PHE A 80 9.00 28.65 -4.48
N SER A 81 9.06 27.63 -5.33
CA SER A 81 9.92 27.61 -6.52
C SER A 81 9.60 28.75 -7.48
N ALA A 82 8.31 29.10 -7.62
CA ALA A 82 7.88 30.23 -8.43
C ALA A 82 8.39 31.58 -7.88
N TYR A 83 8.62 31.69 -6.57
CA TYR A 83 9.26 32.84 -5.95
C TYR A 83 10.77 32.86 -6.23
N GLY A 84 11.47 31.73 -6.05
CA GLY A 84 12.91 31.62 -6.31
C GLY A 84 13.30 31.99 -7.76
N MET A 85 12.44 31.69 -8.74
CA MET A 85 12.66 32.09 -10.13
C MET A 85 12.62 33.61 -10.37
N LYS A 86 11.97 34.41 -9.50
CA LYS A 86 11.91 35.88 -9.61
C LYS A 86 13.18 36.56 -9.10
N TYR A 87 13.99 35.88 -8.29
CA TYR A 87 15.26 36.38 -7.74
C TYR A 87 16.47 35.89 -8.53
N LYS A 88 16.26 35.43 -9.78
CA LYS A 88 17.36 35.25 -10.74
C LYS A 88 17.83 36.62 -11.19
N ASP A 89 18.63 37.28 -10.37
CA ASP A 89 19.34 38.48 -10.80
C ASP A 89 20.40 38.11 -11.84
N HIS A 90 20.63 39.03 -12.78
CA HIS A 90 21.62 38.92 -13.85
C HIS A 90 23.08 38.90 -13.35
N GLU A 91 23.30 38.96 -12.04
CA GLU A 91 24.60 39.09 -11.36
C GLU A 91 25.13 37.80 -10.72
N GLY A 92 24.52 36.64 -11.00
CA GLY A 92 25.13 35.34 -10.71
C GLY A 92 24.81 34.73 -9.34
N TYR A 93 24.06 35.41 -8.46
CA TYR A 93 23.44 34.79 -7.29
C TYR A 93 22.14 34.08 -7.68
N THR A 94 22.28 32.99 -8.44
CA THR A 94 21.15 32.12 -8.76
C THR A 94 20.83 31.30 -7.51
N HIS A 95 19.96 31.81 -6.64
CA HIS A 95 19.37 31.01 -5.58
C HIS A 95 18.34 30.05 -6.21
N ASP A 96 18.84 28.94 -6.76
CA ASP A 96 18.07 27.75 -7.11
C ASP A 96 17.10 27.42 -5.96
N CYS A 97 15.90 26.92 -6.29
CA CYS A 97 14.98 26.28 -5.36
C CYS A 97 15.71 25.38 -4.34
N VAL A 98 16.74 24.64 -4.78
CA VAL A 98 17.60 23.81 -3.93
C VAL A 98 18.31 24.61 -2.83
N SER A 99 18.88 25.77 -3.16
CA SER A 99 19.60 26.61 -2.19
C SER A 99 18.69 27.22 -1.12
N LEU A 100 17.40 27.37 -1.43
CA LEU A 100 16.39 27.93 -0.52
C LEU A 100 15.59 26.84 0.23
N LEU A 101 15.84 25.56 -0.02
CA LEU A 101 15.24 24.44 0.74
C LEU A 101 15.41 24.59 2.26
N PRO A 102 16.58 25.01 2.80
CA PRO A 102 16.73 25.20 4.25
C PRO A 102 15.75 26.23 4.81
N VAL A 103 15.40 27.26 4.04
CA VAL A 103 14.43 28.29 4.45
C VAL A 103 13.03 27.70 4.55
N VAL A 104 12.63 26.92 3.54
CA VAL A 104 11.33 26.24 3.52
C VAL A 104 11.22 25.24 4.66
N GLN A 105 12.26 24.44 4.87
CA GLN A 105 12.31 23.46 5.95
C GLN A 105 12.18 24.12 7.31
N LEU A 106 12.93 25.19 7.55
CA LEU A 106 12.86 25.94 8.81
C LEU A 106 11.46 26.52 9.01
N ALA A 107 10.91 27.20 7.99
CA ALA A 107 9.57 27.79 8.04
C ALA A 107 8.48 26.74 8.29
N TYR A 108 8.59 25.55 7.68
CA TYR A 108 7.66 24.45 7.93
C TYR A 108 7.76 23.92 9.36
N ASN A 109 8.98 23.66 9.83
CA ASN A 109 9.23 23.12 11.17
C ASN A 109 8.81 24.06 12.30
N THR A 110 8.75 25.37 12.05
CA THR A 110 8.23 26.39 12.97
C THR A 110 6.78 26.80 12.70
N SER A 111 6.14 26.28 11.65
CA SER A 111 4.73 26.56 11.36
C SER A 111 3.83 25.63 12.18
N GLN A 112 2.78 26.18 12.78
CA GLN A 112 1.80 25.38 13.52
C GLN A 112 1.04 24.46 12.57
N ASP A 113 0.93 23.19 12.95
CA ASP A 113 0.07 22.24 12.27
C ASP A 113 -1.38 22.39 12.80
N PRO A 114 -2.38 22.54 11.92
CA PRO A 114 -3.76 22.81 12.34
C PRO A 114 -4.43 21.63 13.07
N THR A 115 -3.95 20.40 12.85
CA THR A 115 -4.51 19.20 13.50
C THR A 115 -3.96 19.05 14.90
N THR A 116 -2.67 19.31 15.10
CA THR A 116 -2.02 19.15 16.43
C THR A 116 -1.98 20.44 17.26
N GLY A 117 -2.16 21.60 16.63
CA GLY A 117 -1.98 22.92 17.24
C GLY A 117 -0.54 23.24 17.66
N LYS A 118 0.42 22.37 17.31
CA LYS A 118 1.84 22.48 17.69
C LYS A 118 2.71 22.56 16.44
N THR A 119 3.93 23.06 16.60
CA THR A 119 4.93 23.09 15.54
C THR A 119 5.67 21.74 15.46
N PRO A 120 6.04 21.26 14.26
CA PRO A 120 6.80 20.00 14.13
C PRO A 120 8.07 19.96 14.97
N SER A 121 8.84 21.06 15.03
CA SER A 121 10.05 21.14 15.85
C SER A 121 9.77 21.02 17.35
N LEU A 122 8.67 21.59 17.85
CA LEU A 122 8.26 21.43 19.24
C LEU A 122 7.84 19.98 19.54
N VAL A 123 7.13 19.33 18.63
CA VAL A 123 6.68 17.93 18.80
C VAL A 123 7.85 16.96 18.73
N GLU A 124 8.78 17.17 17.79
CA GLU A 124 9.93 16.29 17.57
C GLU A 124 11.06 16.52 18.58
N LYS A 125 11.44 17.79 18.78
CA LYS A 125 12.66 18.16 19.54
C LYS A 125 12.36 18.75 20.92
N GLY A 126 11.11 19.14 21.20
CA GLY A 126 10.73 19.79 22.45
C GLY A 126 11.00 21.29 22.51
N TRP A 127 11.54 21.89 21.45
CA TRP A 127 11.83 23.33 21.36
C TRP A 127 11.71 23.83 19.92
N ASN A 128 11.38 25.11 19.78
CA ASN A 128 11.42 25.80 18.49
C ASN A 128 12.77 26.50 18.33
N PRO A 129 13.43 26.39 17.17
CA PRO A 129 14.64 27.16 16.91
C PRO A 129 14.34 28.64 16.91
N LEU A 130 15.28 29.42 17.46
CA LEU A 130 15.26 30.87 17.34
C LEU A 130 15.48 31.21 15.86
N LEU A 131 14.46 31.80 15.23
CA LEU A 131 14.60 32.25 13.86
C LEU A 131 15.49 33.48 13.87
N PRO A 132 16.42 33.66 12.93
CA PRO A 132 17.26 34.84 13.02
C PRO A 132 16.51 36.15 12.83
N VAL A 133 15.30 36.12 12.24
CA VAL A 133 14.38 37.28 12.26
C VAL A 133 13.96 37.69 13.68
N ASP A 134 13.94 36.76 14.63
CA ASP A 134 13.55 37.00 16.04
C ASP A 134 14.66 37.68 16.84
N HIS A 135 15.93 37.43 16.52
CA HIS A 135 17.10 37.87 17.29
C HIS A 135 17.83 39.08 16.70
N MET A 136 17.20 39.81 15.78
CA MET A 136 17.89 40.88 15.07
C MET A 136 18.10 42.13 15.91
N LYS A 137 19.34 42.63 15.91
CA LYS A 137 19.70 43.92 16.49
C LYS A 137 19.18 45.05 15.59
N LYS A 138 18.12 45.73 16.02
CA LYS A 138 17.45 46.81 15.28
C LYS A 138 18.31 48.08 15.11
N ASN A 139 19.33 48.26 15.96
CA ASN A 139 20.13 49.49 16.05
C ASN A 139 21.64 49.21 15.95
N LEU A 140 22.10 48.73 14.80
CA LEU A 140 23.54 48.63 14.53
C LEU A 140 24.02 49.94 13.87
N LEU A 141 25.05 50.57 14.45
CA LEU A 141 25.64 51.83 13.96
C LEU A 141 26.35 51.66 12.61
N THR A 142 26.79 50.45 12.28
CA THR A 142 27.49 50.15 11.02
C THR A 142 27.13 48.74 10.59
N ILE A 143 26.58 48.60 9.37
CA ILE A 143 26.21 47.32 8.77
C ILE A 143 26.85 47.26 7.39
N HIS A 144 27.54 46.17 7.07
CA HIS A 144 28.09 45.95 5.74
C HIS A 144 26.94 45.83 4.71
N PRO A 145 27.00 46.49 3.54
CA PRO A 145 25.89 46.52 2.57
C PRO A 145 25.43 45.11 2.16
N THR A 146 26.36 44.21 1.83
CA THR A 146 26.03 42.81 1.49
C THR A 146 25.33 42.05 2.62
N ALA A 147 25.67 42.35 3.89
CA ALA A 147 25.00 41.72 5.03
C ALA A 147 23.56 42.23 5.19
N LYS A 148 23.32 43.50 4.86
CA LYS A 148 21.97 44.09 4.80
C LYS A 148 21.15 43.47 3.67
N ASP A 149 21.72 43.31 2.48
CA ASP A 149 21.04 42.70 1.33
C ASP A 149 20.69 41.24 1.60
N PHE A 150 21.63 40.47 2.14
CA PHE A 150 21.40 39.10 2.58
C PHE A 150 20.29 39.02 3.64
N HIS A 151 20.29 39.96 4.59
CA HIS A 151 19.25 40.05 5.60
C HIS A 151 17.86 40.29 4.98
N GLU A 152 17.74 41.28 4.11
CA GLU A 152 16.47 41.60 3.46
C GLU A 152 15.98 40.45 2.59
N MET A 153 16.88 39.84 1.82
CA MET A 153 16.59 38.63 1.04
C MET A 153 16.05 37.53 1.94
N TRP A 154 16.73 37.23 3.04
CA TRP A 154 16.34 36.12 3.88
C TRP A 154 15.01 36.34 4.59
N LYS A 155 14.75 37.57 5.04
CA LYS A 155 13.45 37.97 5.59
C LYS A 155 12.33 37.77 4.55
N ARG A 156 12.51 38.27 3.33
CA ARG A 156 11.50 38.13 2.25
C ARG A 156 11.29 36.66 1.86
N ALA A 157 12.35 35.86 1.85
CA ALA A 157 12.27 34.42 1.58
C ALA A 157 11.47 33.70 2.67
N PHE A 158 11.73 34.01 3.94
CA PHE A 158 11.00 33.42 5.06
C PHE A 158 9.52 33.82 5.08
N ASP A 159 9.23 35.11 4.87
CA ASP A 159 7.85 35.63 4.79
C ASP A 159 7.08 34.96 3.63
N THR A 160 7.75 34.80 2.48
CA THR A 160 7.15 34.09 1.34
C THR A 160 6.93 32.61 1.65
N ALA A 161 7.90 31.93 2.25
CA ALA A 161 7.77 30.53 2.64
C ALA A 161 6.58 30.32 3.58
N ALA A 162 6.45 31.17 4.61
CA ALA A 162 5.33 31.14 5.54
C ALA A 162 3.99 31.32 4.82
N LYS A 163 3.92 32.25 3.85
CA LYS A 163 2.74 32.45 3.03
C LYS A 163 2.42 31.21 2.19
N CYS A 164 3.40 30.66 1.46
CA CYS A 164 3.23 29.44 0.66
C CYS A 164 2.74 28.25 1.50
N ILE A 165 3.26 28.09 2.72
CA ILE A 165 2.82 27.06 3.68
C ILE A 165 1.36 27.25 4.07
N SER A 166 0.98 28.48 4.44
CA SER A 166 -0.42 28.77 4.83
C SER A 166 -1.40 28.51 3.69
N GLU A 167 -1.07 28.92 2.48
CA GLU A 167 -1.94 28.76 1.32
C GLU A 167 -2.00 27.30 0.84
N ALA A 168 -0.89 26.55 0.92
CA ALA A 168 -0.86 25.12 0.61
C ALA A 168 -1.72 24.33 1.60
N LYS A 169 -1.58 24.60 2.90
CA LYS A 169 -2.43 24.01 3.95
C LYS A 169 -3.91 24.32 3.72
N ALA A 170 -4.25 25.57 3.42
CA ALA A 170 -5.63 25.98 3.15
C ALA A 170 -6.20 25.31 1.89
N TYR A 171 -5.41 25.22 0.82
CA TYR A 171 -5.80 24.56 -0.42
C TYR A 171 -6.07 23.06 -0.21
N ASN A 172 -5.15 22.36 0.48
CA ASN A 172 -5.30 20.93 0.78
C ASN A 172 -6.51 20.67 1.67
N LYS A 173 -6.76 21.52 2.66
CA LYS A 173 -7.98 21.46 3.49
C LYS A 173 -9.25 21.61 2.65
N GLN A 174 -9.35 22.66 1.83
CA GLN A 174 -10.53 22.88 0.97
C GLN A 174 -10.76 21.73 -0.01
N ARG A 175 -9.68 21.14 -0.56
CA ARG A 175 -9.78 20.00 -1.46
C ARG A 175 -10.30 18.76 -0.71
N TRP A 176 -9.75 18.51 0.48
CA TRP A 176 -10.21 17.43 1.34
C TRP A 176 -11.68 17.61 1.67
N ASP A 177 -12.09 18.76 2.20
CA ASP A 177 -13.48 19.04 2.60
C ASP A 177 -14.48 18.88 1.44
N LYS A 178 -14.09 19.20 0.20
CA LYS A 178 -14.95 19.02 -1.00
C LYS A 178 -15.12 17.57 -1.43
N SER A 179 -14.09 16.74 -1.24
CA SER A 179 -14.04 15.36 -1.73
C SER A 179 -14.30 14.32 -0.65
N HIS A 180 -14.13 14.71 0.61
CA HIS A 180 -14.31 13.85 1.76
C HIS A 180 -15.81 13.70 2.02
N VAL A 181 -16.23 12.44 2.05
CA VAL A 181 -17.59 12.05 2.42
C VAL A 181 -17.43 11.14 3.62
N GLU A 182 -17.91 11.58 4.78
CA GLU A 182 -18.04 10.71 5.94
C GLU A 182 -19.03 9.61 5.58
N THR A 183 -18.63 8.37 5.82
CA THR A 183 -19.45 7.20 5.49
C THR A 183 -19.60 6.36 6.75
N ASP A 184 -20.82 6.35 7.28
CA ASP A 184 -21.20 5.56 8.45
C ASP A 184 -21.53 4.14 8.01
N PHE A 185 -20.50 3.36 7.73
CA PHE A 185 -20.66 1.93 7.46
C PHE A 185 -20.96 1.16 8.74
N LYS A 186 -21.89 0.21 8.68
CA LYS A 186 -22.19 -0.72 9.78
C LYS A 186 -21.83 -2.14 9.39
N GLU A 187 -21.57 -2.97 10.39
CA GLU A 187 -21.41 -4.41 10.20
C GLU A 187 -22.71 -4.98 9.60
N GLY A 188 -22.60 -5.75 8.52
CA GLY A 188 -23.74 -6.27 7.77
C GLY A 188 -24.18 -5.45 6.56
N ASP A 189 -23.69 -4.21 6.38
CA ASP A 189 -24.04 -3.41 5.21
C ASP A 189 -23.49 -4.01 3.91
N GLN A 190 -24.26 -3.89 2.83
CA GLN A 190 -23.81 -4.26 1.49
C GLN A 190 -23.05 -3.10 0.85
N VAL A 191 -21.86 -3.40 0.34
CA VAL A 191 -20.96 -2.41 -0.21
C VAL A 191 -20.29 -2.89 -1.50
N LEU A 192 -20.03 -1.96 -2.39
CA LEU A 192 -19.27 -2.16 -3.61
C LEU A 192 -17.79 -1.88 -3.35
N VAL A 193 -16.90 -2.75 -3.84
CA VAL A 193 -15.44 -2.59 -3.69
C VAL A 193 -14.82 -2.13 -5.01
N SER A 194 -13.90 -1.16 -4.94
CA SER A 194 -13.24 -0.58 -6.11
C SER A 194 -12.28 -1.55 -6.80
N THR A 195 -12.34 -1.66 -8.13
CA THR A 195 -11.44 -2.49 -8.94
C THR A 195 -10.05 -1.90 -9.18
N LEU A 196 -9.77 -0.69 -8.69
CA LEU A 196 -8.56 0.08 -9.02
C LEU A 196 -7.27 -0.71 -8.73
N ASN A 197 -7.28 -1.50 -7.65
CA ASN A 197 -6.14 -2.30 -7.18
C ASN A 197 -6.22 -3.79 -7.58
N PHE A 198 -7.16 -4.16 -8.46
CA PHE A 198 -7.36 -5.54 -8.90
C PHE A 198 -6.69 -5.80 -10.26
N ASN A 199 -5.43 -6.23 -10.20
CA ASN A 199 -4.62 -6.49 -11.41
C ASN A 199 -5.00 -7.78 -12.14
N ASN A 200 -5.63 -8.73 -11.46
CA ASN A 200 -5.87 -10.10 -11.97
C ASN A 200 -7.30 -10.31 -12.48
N LEU A 201 -8.05 -9.24 -12.73
CA LEU A 201 -9.40 -9.33 -13.28
C LEU A 201 -9.37 -9.61 -14.78
N LYS A 202 -10.32 -10.41 -15.27
CA LYS A 202 -10.47 -10.71 -16.70
C LYS A 202 -10.88 -9.45 -17.48
N GLY A 203 -10.47 -9.38 -18.75
CA GLY A 203 -10.80 -8.29 -19.68
C GLY A 203 -9.83 -7.08 -19.64
N PRO A 204 -10.00 -6.07 -20.49
CA PRO A 204 -9.13 -4.89 -20.52
C PRO A 204 -9.49 -3.86 -19.43
N LYS A 205 -8.50 -3.30 -18.71
CA LYS A 205 -8.68 -2.36 -17.56
C LYS A 205 -9.66 -1.20 -17.85
N LYS A 206 -9.66 -0.67 -19.08
CA LYS A 206 -10.52 0.45 -19.50
C LYS A 206 -12.01 0.09 -19.64
N MET A 207 -12.35 -1.19 -19.80
CA MET A 207 -13.71 -1.68 -20.05
C MET A 207 -14.32 -2.40 -18.83
N ARG A 208 -13.59 -2.49 -17.72
CA ARG A 208 -14.09 -3.16 -16.51
C ARG A 208 -14.87 -2.16 -15.65
N ASN A 209 -15.84 -2.66 -14.91
CA ASN A 209 -16.54 -1.84 -13.92
C ASN A 209 -15.54 -1.35 -12.86
N SER A 210 -15.57 -0.06 -12.54
CA SER A 210 -14.71 0.55 -11.51
C SER A 210 -15.03 0.04 -10.09
N PHE A 211 -16.20 -0.55 -9.91
CA PHE A 211 -16.69 -1.13 -8.67
C PHE A 211 -17.37 -2.47 -8.97
N VAL A 212 -17.16 -3.48 -8.13
CA VAL A 212 -17.75 -4.83 -8.30
C VAL A 212 -18.49 -5.25 -7.06
N ALA A 213 -19.55 -6.03 -7.32
CA ALA A 213 -20.35 -6.87 -6.44
C ALA A 213 -20.75 -6.27 -5.08
N PRO A 214 -22.00 -6.46 -4.63
CA PRO A 214 -22.30 -6.20 -3.23
C PRO A 214 -21.57 -7.24 -2.38
N PHE A 215 -20.57 -6.80 -1.62
CA PHE A 215 -19.95 -7.57 -0.56
C PHE A 215 -20.52 -7.12 0.79
N THR A 216 -20.61 -8.04 1.73
CA THR A 216 -21.09 -7.72 3.09
C THR A 216 -19.91 -7.34 3.96
N ILE A 217 -20.03 -6.23 4.70
CA ILE A 217 -19.07 -5.87 5.73
C ILE A 217 -19.17 -6.87 6.88
N ILE A 218 -18.07 -7.55 7.18
CA ILE A 218 -17.95 -8.46 8.33
C ILE A 218 -17.65 -7.65 9.59
N LYS A 219 -16.68 -6.74 9.50
CA LYS A 219 -16.15 -6.01 10.65
C LYS A 219 -15.58 -4.66 10.26
N LEU A 220 -15.71 -3.68 11.13
CA LEU A 220 -15.02 -2.40 11.04
C LEU A 220 -13.70 -2.49 11.81
N ILE A 221 -12.57 -2.29 11.13
CA ILE A 221 -11.23 -2.29 11.72
C ILE A 221 -10.82 -0.82 11.91
N GLY A 222 -11.24 -0.23 13.03
CA GLY A 222 -11.07 1.20 13.28
C GLY A 222 -12.03 2.06 12.46
N GLU A 223 -11.80 3.38 12.42
CA GLU A 223 -12.73 4.35 11.81
C GLU A 223 -12.72 4.36 10.28
N ASN A 224 -11.60 3.99 9.65
CA ASN A 224 -11.37 4.20 8.22
C ASN A 224 -11.06 2.94 7.42
N THR A 225 -11.24 1.75 8.01
CA THR A 225 -10.96 0.48 7.36
C THR A 225 -12.07 -0.53 7.63
N VAL A 226 -12.51 -1.22 6.58
CA VAL A 226 -13.57 -2.21 6.62
C VAL A 226 -13.04 -3.57 6.15
N GLU A 227 -13.50 -4.63 6.81
CA GLU A 227 -13.29 -6.00 6.40
C GLU A 227 -14.56 -6.50 5.70
N VAL A 228 -14.42 -6.93 4.45
CA VAL A 228 -15.54 -7.39 3.61
C VAL A 228 -15.40 -8.86 3.27
N LYS A 229 -16.54 -9.56 3.22
CA LYS A 229 -16.62 -10.95 2.83
C LYS A 229 -16.46 -11.09 1.31
N LEU A 230 -15.24 -11.35 0.84
CA LEU A 230 -14.97 -11.57 -0.58
C LEU A 230 -15.44 -12.96 -1.04
N THR A 231 -16.25 -12.99 -2.10
CA THR A 231 -16.75 -14.21 -2.74
C THR A 231 -16.03 -14.49 -4.08
N GLU A 232 -16.13 -15.73 -4.58
CA GLU A 232 -15.73 -16.12 -5.94
C GLU A 232 -14.25 -15.85 -6.31
N GLU A 233 -14.00 -15.20 -7.46
CA GLU A 233 -12.70 -14.84 -8.02
C GLU A 233 -11.90 -13.89 -7.10
N PHE A 234 -12.56 -13.29 -6.10
CA PHE A 234 -12.00 -12.32 -5.17
C PHE A 234 -11.52 -12.94 -3.85
N SER A 235 -11.88 -14.19 -3.55
CA SER A 235 -11.50 -14.91 -2.31
C SER A 235 -10.00 -14.99 -2.04
N ARG A 236 -9.16 -14.86 -3.08
CA ARG A 236 -7.69 -14.87 -2.97
C ARG A 236 -7.08 -13.51 -2.62
N LYS A 237 -7.88 -12.46 -2.50
CA LYS A 237 -7.43 -11.10 -2.19
C LYS A 237 -7.58 -10.83 -0.69
N HIS A 238 -6.80 -9.87 -0.19
CA HIS A 238 -6.92 -9.45 1.20
C HIS A 238 -8.31 -8.83 1.41
N PRO A 239 -9.07 -9.25 2.44
CA PRO A 239 -10.46 -8.83 2.66
C PRO A 239 -10.58 -7.43 3.29
N VAL A 240 -9.47 -6.78 3.59
CA VAL A 240 -9.41 -5.50 4.31
C VAL A 240 -9.20 -4.37 3.32
N PHE A 241 -10.11 -3.40 3.32
CA PHE A 241 -10.09 -2.24 2.43
C PHE A 241 -10.32 -0.95 3.21
N PRO A 242 -9.67 0.16 2.83
CA PRO A 242 -10.04 1.46 3.36
C PRO A 242 -11.45 1.84 2.93
N VAL A 243 -12.11 2.63 3.77
CA VAL A 243 -13.43 3.22 3.54
C VAL A 243 -13.50 3.97 2.19
N SER A 244 -12.40 4.61 1.76
CA SER A 244 -12.31 5.32 0.48
C SER A 244 -12.42 4.45 -0.78
N LEU A 245 -12.13 3.14 -0.67
CA LEU A 245 -12.24 2.19 -1.79
C LEU A 245 -13.58 1.44 -1.79
N VAL A 246 -14.50 1.82 -0.91
CA VAL A 246 -15.76 1.15 -0.67
C VAL A 246 -16.91 2.15 -0.87
N LYS A 247 -18.02 1.69 -1.46
CA LYS A 247 -19.24 2.50 -1.64
C LYS A 247 -20.45 1.75 -1.14
N THR A 248 -21.41 2.46 -0.56
CA THR A 248 -22.72 1.88 -0.22
C THR A 248 -23.38 1.30 -1.47
N TYR A 249 -23.87 0.07 -1.36
CA TYR A 249 -24.67 -0.53 -2.42
C TYR A 249 -26.13 -0.09 -2.27
N PHE A 250 -26.67 0.54 -3.31
CA PHE A 250 -28.09 0.81 -3.41
C PHE A 250 -28.70 -0.16 -4.40
N GLN A 251 -29.61 -1.02 -3.94
CA GLN A 251 -30.38 -1.88 -4.83
C GLN A 251 -31.23 -0.99 -5.74
N THR A 252 -30.97 -1.07 -7.03
CA THR A 252 -31.77 -0.35 -8.02
C THR A 252 -33.03 -1.16 -8.27
N GLU A 253 -34.20 -0.58 -8.02
CA GLU A 253 -35.50 -1.11 -8.46
C GLU A 253 -35.44 -1.38 -9.98
N GLU A 254 -35.54 -2.64 -10.38
CA GLU A 254 -35.33 -3.09 -11.77
C GLU A 254 -36.29 -2.43 -12.77
N ASP A 255 -37.44 -1.92 -12.29
CA ASP A 255 -38.47 -1.26 -13.09
C ASP A 255 -38.10 0.12 -13.66
N LYS A 256 -37.03 0.77 -13.17
CA LYS A 256 -36.69 2.14 -13.59
C LYS A 256 -35.76 2.23 -14.81
N LEU A 257 -35.13 1.14 -15.25
CA LEU A 257 -34.11 1.13 -16.32
C LEU A 257 -34.20 -0.14 -17.20
N PRO A 258 -35.17 -0.22 -18.14
CA PRO A 258 -35.40 -1.42 -18.96
C PRO A 258 -34.28 -1.74 -19.98
N SER A 259 -33.39 -0.79 -20.26
CA SER A 259 -32.32 -0.94 -21.27
C SER A 259 -30.99 -1.49 -20.72
N ARG A 260 -30.90 -1.75 -19.41
CA ARG A 260 -29.66 -2.25 -18.81
C ARG A 260 -29.63 -3.77 -18.93
N ASN A 261 -28.67 -4.31 -19.69
CA ASN A 261 -28.39 -5.74 -19.71
C ASN A 261 -28.26 -6.25 -18.28
N LYS A 262 -28.99 -7.32 -17.94
CA LYS A 262 -28.91 -7.98 -16.64
C LYS A 262 -27.44 -8.27 -16.33
N ASN A 263 -26.93 -7.72 -15.23
CA ASN A 263 -25.71 -8.28 -14.67
C ASN A 263 -26.00 -9.77 -14.40
N PRO A 264 -25.07 -10.70 -14.69
CA PRO A 264 -25.28 -12.09 -14.31
C PRO A 264 -25.62 -12.13 -12.82
N THR A 265 -26.80 -12.64 -12.50
CA THR A 265 -27.26 -12.85 -11.12
C THR A 265 -26.17 -13.62 -10.40
N LEU A 266 -25.73 -13.12 -9.23
CA LEU A 266 -24.81 -13.87 -8.38
C LEU A 266 -25.43 -15.27 -8.18
N PRO A 267 -24.71 -16.36 -8.53
CA PRO A 267 -25.22 -17.68 -8.25
C PRO A 267 -25.45 -17.81 -6.74
N GLU A 268 -26.61 -18.36 -6.38
CA GLU A 268 -26.94 -18.73 -5.01
C GLU A 268 -25.76 -19.47 -4.37
N ILE A 269 -25.52 -19.20 -3.09
CA ILE A 269 -24.48 -19.86 -2.31
C ILE A 269 -24.81 -21.35 -2.24
N VAL A 270 -24.33 -22.12 -3.21
CA VAL A 270 -24.28 -23.56 -3.11
C VAL A 270 -23.12 -23.86 -2.19
N GLU A 271 -23.41 -24.26 -0.95
CA GLU A 271 -22.42 -24.95 -0.13
C GLU A 271 -21.82 -26.07 -0.98
N VAL A 272 -20.57 -25.90 -1.41
CA VAL A 272 -19.83 -26.92 -2.12
C VAL A 272 -19.56 -28.04 -1.11
N LYS A 273 -20.53 -28.95 -0.97
CA LYS A 273 -20.27 -30.27 -0.39
C LYS A 273 -19.14 -30.85 -1.20
N ASP A 274 -17.99 -31.02 -0.54
CA ASP A 274 -16.71 -31.52 -1.04
C ASP A 274 -16.86 -32.95 -1.59
N SER A 275 -17.58 -33.06 -2.70
CA SER A 275 -17.92 -34.30 -3.37
C SER A 275 -16.77 -34.58 -4.32
N PRO A 276 -15.94 -35.61 -4.07
CA PRO A 276 -14.79 -35.88 -4.92
C PRO A 276 -15.28 -36.13 -6.36
N GLY A 277 -14.68 -35.41 -7.31
CA GLY A 277 -14.98 -35.55 -8.73
C GLY A 277 -14.70 -36.96 -9.25
N PRO A 278 -15.04 -37.27 -10.51
CA PRO A 278 -14.82 -38.59 -11.08
C PRO A 278 -13.33 -38.97 -11.09
N VAL A 279 -13.04 -40.23 -10.77
CA VAL A 279 -11.68 -40.78 -10.70
C VAL A 279 -11.02 -40.75 -12.07
N HIS A 280 -9.77 -40.28 -12.15
CA HIS A 280 -8.96 -40.26 -13.37
C HIS A 280 -8.01 -41.47 -13.43
N LYS A 281 -7.16 -41.66 -12.41
CA LYS A 281 -6.22 -42.80 -12.34
C LYS A 281 -5.77 -43.11 -10.91
N ILE A 282 -5.35 -44.36 -10.70
CA ILE A 282 -4.67 -44.81 -9.48
C ILE A 282 -3.16 -44.75 -9.71
N ILE A 283 -2.42 -44.15 -8.78
CA ILE A 283 -0.98 -43.89 -8.93
C ILE A 283 -0.15 -44.85 -8.09
N LYS A 284 -0.53 -45.06 -6.83
CA LYS A 284 0.22 -45.88 -5.87
C LYS A 284 -0.72 -46.75 -5.05
N ALA A 285 -0.19 -47.85 -4.52
CA ALA A 285 -0.86 -48.69 -3.56
C ALA A 285 0.03 -48.83 -2.31
N ARG A 286 -0.60 -48.81 -1.13
CA ARG A 286 0.07 -49.08 0.15
C ARG A 286 -0.77 -50.04 0.99
N LYS A 287 -0.11 -50.83 1.85
CA LYS A 287 -0.76 -51.63 2.89
C LYS A 287 -0.57 -50.92 4.22
N ILE A 288 -1.62 -50.81 5.00
CA ILE A 288 -1.60 -50.18 6.32
C ILE A 288 -2.45 -51.02 7.25
N ARG A 289 -1.98 -51.18 8.49
CA ARG A 289 -2.72 -51.92 9.52
C ARG A 289 -3.56 -50.94 10.32
N ILE A 290 -4.88 -51.03 10.20
CA ILE A 290 -5.84 -50.16 10.89
C ILE A 290 -6.77 -51.08 11.70
N TYR A 291 -6.90 -50.84 13.01
CA TYR A 291 -7.65 -51.69 13.96
C TYR A 291 -7.29 -53.18 13.89
N GLY A 292 -5.99 -53.49 13.80
CA GLY A 292 -5.48 -54.86 13.79
C GLY A 292 -5.63 -55.61 12.46
N LYS A 293 -6.37 -55.07 11.48
CA LYS A 293 -6.57 -55.65 10.14
C LYS A 293 -5.69 -54.93 9.10
N ASP A 294 -5.10 -55.70 8.20
CA ASP A 294 -4.33 -55.16 7.08
C ASP A 294 -5.28 -54.69 5.97
N GLN A 295 -5.32 -53.39 5.72
CA GLN A 295 -6.13 -52.79 4.66
C GLN A 295 -5.24 -52.20 3.56
N ARG A 296 -5.62 -52.41 2.30
CA ARG A 296 -4.97 -51.81 1.13
C ARG A 296 -5.63 -50.48 0.80
N GLN A 297 -4.81 -49.44 0.66
CA GLN A 297 -5.24 -48.13 0.17
C GLN A 297 -4.56 -47.80 -1.15
N TYR A 298 -5.27 -47.06 -1.98
CA TYR A 298 -4.86 -46.63 -3.30
C TYR A 298 -4.85 -45.10 -3.37
N LEU A 299 -3.77 -44.53 -3.91
CA LEU A 299 -3.67 -43.09 -4.13
C LEU A 299 -4.41 -42.75 -5.42
N VAL A 300 -5.52 -42.04 -5.30
CA VAL A 300 -6.44 -41.75 -6.40
C VAL A 300 -6.27 -40.30 -6.83
N ARG A 301 -6.09 -40.11 -8.15
CA ARG A 301 -6.13 -38.80 -8.80
C ARG A 301 -7.48 -38.57 -9.45
N PHE A 302 -8.07 -37.43 -9.18
CA PHE A 302 -9.39 -37.04 -9.70
C PHE A 302 -9.27 -36.24 -11.02
N LYS A 303 -10.27 -36.35 -11.90
CA LYS A 303 -10.31 -35.57 -13.15
C LYS A 303 -10.39 -34.07 -12.82
N SER A 304 -9.65 -33.26 -13.57
CA SER A 304 -9.62 -31.79 -13.45
C SER A 304 -9.10 -31.25 -12.11
N GLN A 305 -8.43 -32.07 -11.28
CA GLN A 305 -7.77 -31.65 -10.05
C GLN A 305 -6.24 -31.82 -10.15
N LYS A 306 -5.50 -30.89 -9.55
CA LYS A 306 -4.02 -30.95 -9.46
C LYS A 306 -3.58 -32.04 -8.47
N ALA A 307 -2.33 -32.46 -8.58
CA ALA A 307 -1.72 -33.52 -7.76
C ALA A 307 -1.86 -33.28 -6.24
N ASP A 308 -1.95 -32.02 -5.81
CA ASP A 308 -2.08 -31.62 -4.40
C ASP A 308 -3.40 -32.07 -3.75
N LYS A 309 -4.40 -32.45 -4.57
CA LYS A 309 -5.69 -32.99 -4.10
C LYS A 309 -5.80 -34.51 -4.21
N ASP A 310 -4.70 -35.21 -4.51
CA ASP A 310 -4.69 -36.68 -4.53
C ASP A 310 -4.96 -37.23 -3.11
N ARG A 311 -5.91 -38.16 -2.97
CA ARG A 311 -6.31 -38.74 -1.67
C ARG A 311 -6.08 -40.25 -1.66
N TRP A 312 -5.73 -40.81 -0.50
CA TRP A 312 -5.67 -42.25 -0.28
C TRP A 312 -7.06 -42.78 0.04
N LEU A 313 -7.58 -43.68 -0.81
CA LEU A 313 -8.90 -44.29 -0.65
C LEU A 313 -8.78 -45.80 -0.52
N ALA A 314 -9.67 -46.41 0.27
CA ALA A 314 -9.87 -47.85 0.32
C ALA A 314 -10.56 -48.34 -0.97
N GLU A 315 -10.40 -49.62 -1.31
CA GLU A 315 -10.99 -50.24 -2.52
C GLU A 315 -12.51 -49.96 -2.63
N ASP A 316 -13.22 -50.04 -1.51
CA ASP A 316 -14.68 -49.84 -1.44
C ASP A 316 -15.13 -48.39 -1.60
N ALA A 317 -14.23 -47.42 -1.37
CA ALA A 317 -14.53 -46.00 -1.45
C ALA A 317 -14.26 -45.39 -2.84
N ILE A 318 -13.75 -46.20 -3.79
CA ILE A 318 -13.45 -45.76 -5.15
C ILE A 318 -14.65 -46.05 -6.04
N ARG A 319 -15.36 -44.99 -6.45
CA ARG A 319 -16.45 -45.08 -7.44
C ARG A 319 -15.88 -45.63 -8.77
N ASP A 320 -16.49 -46.69 -9.29
CA ASP A 320 -15.99 -47.48 -10.44
C ASP A 320 -14.56 -48.07 -10.25
N GLY A 321 -14.17 -48.33 -8.99
CA GLY A 321 -12.82 -48.77 -8.61
C GLY A 321 -12.33 -50.03 -9.34
N ASN A 322 -13.22 -50.96 -9.67
CA ASN A 322 -12.87 -52.21 -10.35
C ASN A 322 -12.18 -52.00 -11.71
N LEU A 323 -12.60 -51.01 -12.50
CA LEU A 323 -12.00 -50.72 -13.80
C LEU A 323 -10.58 -50.16 -13.65
N TYR A 324 -10.41 -49.21 -12.73
CA TYR A 324 -9.13 -48.53 -12.49
C TYR A 324 -8.13 -49.43 -11.77
N LEU A 325 -8.60 -50.30 -10.87
CA LEU A 325 -7.76 -51.29 -10.18
C LEU A 325 -7.28 -52.38 -11.13
N ARG A 326 -8.10 -52.83 -12.08
CA ARG A 326 -7.65 -53.76 -13.13
C ARG A 326 -6.57 -53.14 -14.00
N ARG A 327 -6.76 -51.89 -14.45
CA ARG A 327 -5.74 -51.16 -15.23
C ARG A 327 -4.44 -50.98 -14.45
N PHE A 328 -4.52 -50.61 -13.18
CA PHE A 328 -3.35 -50.43 -12.31
C PHE A 328 -2.59 -51.75 -12.03
N ARG A 329 -3.32 -52.85 -11.80
CA ARG A 329 -2.71 -54.18 -11.61
C ARG A 329 -2.05 -54.67 -12.91
N ALA A 330 -2.68 -54.44 -14.07
CA ALA A 330 -2.11 -54.79 -15.38
C ALA A 330 -0.80 -54.02 -15.67
N SER A 331 -0.76 -52.71 -15.42
CA SER A 331 0.46 -51.90 -15.61
C SER A 331 1.63 -52.32 -14.72
N ARG A 332 1.34 -52.83 -13.51
CA ARG A 332 2.36 -53.35 -12.59
C ARG A 332 2.87 -54.75 -12.93
N MET A 333 2.08 -55.54 -13.65
CA MET A 333 2.50 -56.86 -14.13
C MET A 333 3.46 -56.70 -15.31
N THR A 334 3.19 -55.74 -16.21
CA THR A 334 4.08 -55.42 -17.34
C THR A 334 5.42 -54.80 -16.91
N GLU A 335 5.43 -53.99 -15.83
CA GLU A 335 6.69 -53.46 -15.25
C GLU A 335 7.56 -54.55 -14.61
N LYS A 336 6.95 -55.64 -14.12
CA LYS A 336 7.68 -56.77 -13.51
C LYS A 336 8.21 -57.80 -14.52
N SER A 337 7.69 -57.82 -15.74
CA SER A 337 8.16 -58.71 -16.82
C SER A 337 9.30 -58.11 -17.67
N HIS A 338 9.75 -56.89 -17.34
CA HIS A 338 10.87 -56.19 -18.01
C HIS A 338 12.02 -55.87 -17.04
N GLN A 339 12.00 -56.51 -15.87
CA GLN A 339 13.14 -56.66 -14.96
C GLN A 339 13.43 -58.16 -14.86
#